data_AF-A0A2P5E7P2-F1
#
_entry.id   AF-A0A2P5E7P2-F1
#
_cell.length_a   1.000
_cell.length_b   1.000
_cell.length_c   1.000
_cell.angle_alpha   90.00
_cell.angle_beta   90.00
_cell.angle_gamma   90.00
#
_symmetry.space_group_name_H-M   'P 1'
#
loop_
_entity.id
_entity.type
_entity.pdbx_description
1 polymer ?
#
loop_
_entity_poly.entity_id
_entity_poly.type
_entity_poly.pdbx_seq_one_letter_code
_entity_poly.pdbx_strand_id
1 'polypeptide(L)'
;ILGLEICADTIVGDVTRRGISGGQKKRVTVGEMLVGPAKVLLMDEISTGLDSATTYQICNHMKQMVHISDLTMVISLLQPAPETYELFDDIILLSEGQIVYQGPRENNLEFFKYMGFKCPDRKGVADFLQEVTSKRDQEQYWYKNNQPYRFVSVSEFANSFKSFHIGQQLKNDLKVPYDKSKAPKTVLTTDKYGISNWELFKACFSREWLLMKHSSFVYVFKIAQITIMSVIALTVFFRKEMPVGILQGGGKFLGALYFSLINIMFNGLIEMAMTVLRLPVFYKQRDFLFYPAWAFALPIWILRIPLSFVESAVWIVLTYYTIGFAPNASRFFRQFLAFFAIHQTALSLFRFIATIG
;
A
#
# COMPACT_ATOMS: atom_id res chain seq x y z
N ILE A 1 -14.82 -15.04 -7.36
CA ILE A 1 -15.16 -14.38 -6.07
C ILE A 1 -15.12 -12.86 -6.17
N LEU A 2 -14.05 -12.20 -6.64
CA LEU A 2 -14.00 -10.71 -6.63
C LEU A 2 -14.42 -10.03 -7.95
N GLY A 3 -14.89 -10.78 -8.95
CA GLY A 3 -15.32 -10.22 -10.24
C GLY A 3 -14.20 -9.45 -10.98
N LEU A 4 -12.96 -9.94 -10.90
CA LEU A 4 -11.77 -9.31 -11.49
C LEU A 4 -11.27 -10.02 -12.75
N GLU A 5 -11.94 -11.08 -13.21
CA GLU A 5 -11.52 -11.88 -14.38
C GLU A 5 -11.39 -11.03 -15.66
N ILE A 6 -12.34 -10.12 -15.88
CA ILE A 6 -12.36 -9.23 -17.05
C ILE A 6 -11.13 -8.31 -17.10
N CYS A 7 -10.48 -8.04 -15.96
CA CYS A 7 -9.32 -7.17 -15.85
C CYS A 7 -8.06 -7.86 -15.32
N ALA A 8 -8.01 -9.20 -15.35
CA ALA A 8 -6.91 -9.98 -14.76
C ALA A 8 -5.53 -9.60 -15.34
N ASP A 9 -5.43 -9.43 -16.66
CA ASP A 9 -4.18 -9.10 -17.37
C ASP A 9 -4.05 -7.61 -17.71
N THR A 10 -4.90 -6.77 -17.12
CA THR A 10 -4.90 -5.32 -17.36
C THR A 10 -4.01 -4.60 -16.34
N ILE A 11 -3.20 -3.65 -16.81
CA ILE A 11 -2.37 -2.81 -15.93
C ILE A 11 -3.26 -2.03 -14.95
N VAL A 12 -2.95 -2.10 -13.65
CA VAL A 12 -3.70 -1.41 -12.59
C VAL A 12 -3.73 0.11 -12.82
N GLY A 13 -2.62 0.68 -13.29
CA GLY A 13 -2.48 2.08 -13.64
C GLY A 13 -2.33 3.00 -12.42
N ASP A 14 -1.93 4.23 -12.68
CA ASP A 14 -1.72 5.29 -11.69
C ASP A 14 -2.53 6.53 -12.06
N VAL A 15 -2.20 7.70 -11.50
CA VAL A 15 -2.89 8.97 -11.80
C VAL A 15 -2.60 9.44 -13.23
N THR A 16 -1.41 9.13 -13.75
CA THR A 16 -0.92 9.56 -15.07
C THR A 16 -1.17 8.52 -16.16
N ARG A 17 -1.18 7.23 -15.81
CA ARG A 17 -1.36 6.10 -16.72
C ARG A 17 -2.69 5.42 -16.41
N ARG A 18 -3.61 5.52 -17.36
CA ARG A 18 -4.92 4.85 -17.28
C ARG A 18 -4.75 3.34 -17.07
N GLY A 19 -5.57 2.79 -16.18
CA GLY A 19 -5.63 1.36 -15.89
C GLY A 19 -7.05 0.95 -15.50
N ILE A 20 -7.18 0.05 -14.53
CA ILE A 20 -8.47 -0.44 -14.03
C ILE A 20 -9.25 0.68 -13.30
N SER A 21 -10.58 0.53 -13.22
CA SER A 21 -11.47 1.50 -12.56
C SER A 21 -11.24 1.60 -11.05
N GLY A 22 -11.71 2.67 -10.40
CA GLY A 22 -11.56 2.85 -8.94
C GLY A 22 -12.16 1.71 -8.13
N GLY A 23 -13.38 1.26 -8.48
CA GLY A 23 -14.00 0.09 -7.86
C GLY A 23 -13.19 -1.20 -8.06
N GLN A 24 -12.62 -1.40 -9.25
CA GLN A 24 -11.72 -2.54 -9.51
C GLN A 24 -10.43 -2.44 -8.66
N LYS A 25 -9.84 -1.25 -8.51
CA LYS A 25 -8.66 -1.04 -7.62
C LYS A 25 -8.97 -1.40 -6.17
N LYS A 26 -10.15 -1.04 -5.66
CA LYS A 26 -10.57 -1.42 -4.30
C LYS A 26 -10.75 -2.94 -4.19
N ARG A 27 -11.38 -3.58 -5.17
CA ARG A 27 -11.51 -5.05 -5.21
C ARG A 27 -10.16 -5.77 -5.27
N VAL A 28 -9.19 -5.24 -6.02
CA VAL A 28 -7.80 -5.77 -6.02
C VAL A 28 -7.15 -5.60 -4.65
N THR A 29 -7.36 -4.46 -3.98
CA THR A 29 -6.83 -4.21 -2.63
C THR A 29 -7.42 -5.16 -1.61
N VAL A 30 -8.73 -5.40 -1.69
CA VAL A 30 -9.41 -6.41 -0.86
C VAL A 30 -8.83 -7.80 -1.18
N GLY A 31 -8.69 -8.15 -2.45
CA GLY A 31 -8.04 -9.41 -2.87
C GLY A 31 -6.63 -9.57 -2.32
N GLU A 32 -5.82 -8.52 -2.33
CA GLU A 32 -4.48 -8.52 -1.73
C GLU A 32 -4.54 -8.86 -0.23
N MET A 33 -5.44 -8.24 0.54
CA MET A 33 -5.59 -8.50 1.98
C MET A 33 -6.14 -9.90 2.29
N LEU A 34 -6.91 -10.47 1.38
CA LEU A 34 -7.48 -11.81 1.50
C LEU A 34 -6.48 -12.92 1.18
N VAL A 35 -5.40 -12.59 0.47
CA VAL A 35 -4.32 -13.53 0.20
C VAL A 35 -3.47 -13.64 1.46
N GLY A 36 -3.67 -14.74 2.20
CA GLY A 36 -2.87 -15.06 3.37
C GLY A 36 -3.59 -15.97 4.36
N PRO A 37 -2.94 -16.35 5.46
CA PRO A 37 -3.53 -17.20 6.50
C PRO A 37 -4.45 -16.43 7.45
N ALA A 38 -4.71 -15.13 7.22
CA ALA A 38 -5.50 -14.31 8.12
C ALA A 38 -6.96 -14.80 8.18
N LYS A 39 -7.40 -15.17 9.39
CA LYS A 39 -8.79 -15.60 9.66
C LYS A 39 -9.70 -14.49 10.15
N VAL A 40 -9.11 -13.40 10.66
CA VAL A 40 -9.83 -12.21 11.12
C VAL A 40 -9.36 -11.01 10.31
N LEU A 41 -10.31 -10.27 9.74
CA LEU A 41 -10.03 -9.10 8.92
C LEU A 41 -10.78 -7.91 9.50
N LEU A 42 -10.04 -6.82 9.74
CA LEU A 42 -10.58 -5.55 10.20
C LEU A 42 -10.50 -4.58 9.03
N MET A 43 -11.66 -4.11 8.58
CA MET A 43 -11.77 -3.32 7.37
C MET A 43 -12.39 -1.97 7.68
N ASP A 44 -11.55 -0.94 7.61
CA ASP A 44 -11.97 0.42 7.90
C ASP A 44 -12.36 1.17 6.62
N GLU A 45 -13.52 1.84 6.64
CA GLU A 45 -13.99 2.75 5.61
C GLU A 45 -13.90 2.20 4.18
N ILE A 46 -14.41 0.98 3.96
CA ILE A 46 -14.30 0.34 2.64
C ILE A 46 -15.16 0.99 1.57
N SER A 47 -16.19 1.75 1.95
CA SER A 47 -17.12 2.43 1.05
C SER A 47 -16.67 3.83 0.61
N THR A 48 -15.64 4.42 1.24
CA THR A 48 -15.22 5.80 0.95
C THR A 48 -14.75 5.92 -0.50
N GLY A 49 -15.38 6.84 -1.24
CA GLY A 49 -15.09 7.12 -2.65
C GLY A 49 -15.70 6.14 -3.65
N LEU A 50 -16.66 5.30 -3.22
CA LEU A 50 -17.39 4.37 -4.09
C LEU A 50 -18.86 4.77 -4.23
N ASP A 51 -19.46 4.39 -5.35
CA ASP A 51 -20.91 4.44 -5.54
C ASP A 51 -21.61 3.29 -4.77
N SER A 52 -22.91 3.45 -4.51
CA SER A 52 -23.69 2.48 -3.73
C SER A 52 -23.73 1.08 -4.36
N ALA A 53 -23.77 0.99 -5.70
CA ALA A 53 -23.80 -0.30 -6.40
C ALA A 53 -22.47 -1.04 -6.27
N THR A 54 -21.34 -0.35 -6.45
CA THR A 54 -20.01 -0.94 -6.23
C THR A 54 -19.83 -1.36 -4.76
N THR A 55 -20.29 -0.54 -3.81
CA THR A 55 -20.21 -0.86 -2.37
C THR A 55 -20.98 -2.13 -2.03
N TYR A 56 -22.22 -2.25 -2.51
CA TYR A 56 -23.04 -3.45 -2.35
C TYR A 56 -22.33 -4.69 -2.91
N GLN A 57 -21.78 -4.58 -4.13
CA GLN A 57 -21.05 -5.68 -4.74
C GLN A 57 -19.87 -6.10 -3.86
N ILE A 58 -19.05 -5.17 -3.38
CA ILE A 58 -17.89 -5.47 -2.52
C ILE A 58 -18.34 -6.18 -1.24
N CYS A 59 -19.37 -5.66 -0.54
CA CYS A 59 -19.88 -6.26 0.69
C CYS A 59 -20.46 -7.65 0.44
N ASN A 60 -21.14 -7.87 -0.68
CA ASN A 60 -21.72 -9.17 -1.03
C ASN A 60 -20.61 -10.22 -1.27
N HIS A 61 -19.51 -9.84 -1.93
CA HIS A 61 -18.36 -10.73 -2.10
C HIS A 61 -17.67 -11.03 -0.75
N MET A 62 -17.57 -10.05 0.14
CA MET A 62 -17.03 -10.25 1.49
C MET A 62 -17.90 -11.21 2.30
N LYS A 63 -19.23 -11.06 2.26
CA LYS A 63 -20.18 -11.98 2.88
C LYS A 63 -19.99 -13.41 2.38
N GLN A 64 -19.97 -13.61 1.06
CA GLN A 64 -19.74 -14.93 0.47
C GLN A 64 -18.42 -15.53 0.96
N MET A 65 -17.38 -14.72 1.08
CA MET A 65 -16.07 -15.18 1.52
C MET A 65 -16.04 -15.55 3.00
N VAL A 66 -16.69 -14.77 3.87
CA VAL A 66 -16.89 -15.10 5.30
C VAL A 66 -17.47 -16.50 5.43
N HIS A 67 -18.55 -16.80 4.71
CA HIS A 67 -19.23 -18.09 4.80
C HIS A 67 -18.48 -19.25 4.13
N ILE A 68 -17.81 -19.01 3.00
CA ILE A 68 -17.09 -20.06 2.25
C ILE A 68 -15.76 -20.42 2.92
N SER A 69 -15.03 -19.41 3.41
CA SER A 69 -13.65 -19.56 3.89
C SER A 69 -13.52 -19.59 5.42
N ASP A 70 -14.66 -19.55 6.13
CA ASP A 70 -14.76 -19.52 7.58
C ASP A 70 -13.86 -18.42 8.16
N LEU A 71 -14.16 -17.18 7.77
CA LEU A 71 -13.44 -15.96 8.17
C LEU A 71 -14.34 -15.08 9.04
N THR A 72 -13.75 -14.30 9.93
CA THR A 72 -14.44 -13.23 10.65
C THR A 72 -14.04 -11.88 10.04
N MET A 73 -15.01 -11.11 9.58
CA MET A 73 -14.77 -9.75 9.08
C MET A 73 -15.51 -8.73 9.94
N VAL A 74 -14.80 -7.71 10.40
CA VAL A 74 -15.38 -6.52 11.04
C VAL A 74 -15.18 -5.36 10.09
N ILE A 75 -16.29 -4.78 9.63
CA ILE A 75 -16.29 -3.74 8.61
C ILE A 75 -16.92 -2.48 9.19
N SER A 76 -16.25 -1.34 9.08
CA SER A 76 -16.86 -0.03 9.34
C SER A 76 -17.45 0.53 8.04
N LEU A 77 -18.70 0.99 8.11
CA LEU A 77 -19.41 1.64 7.01
C LEU A 77 -20.05 2.94 7.49
N LEU A 78 -19.87 4.01 6.72
CA LEU A 78 -20.60 5.25 6.89
C LEU A 78 -21.90 5.17 6.08
N GLN A 79 -23.05 5.19 6.78
CA GLN A 79 -24.40 5.32 6.19
C GLN A 79 -24.63 4.37 5.00
N PRO A 80 -24.58 3.04 5.20
CA PRO A 80 -24.80 2.10 4.11
C PRO A 80 -26.22 2.19 3.56
N ALA A 81 -26.36 2.04 2.25
CA ALA A 81 -27.66 1.85 1.62
C ALA A 81 -28.39 0.62 2.22
N PRO A 82 -29.73 0.62 2.28
CA PRO A 82 -30.52 -0.46 2.88
C PRO A 82 -30.11 -1.84 2.37
N GLU A 83 -29.90 -2.00 1.07
CA GLU A 83 -29.51 -3.26 0.44
C GLU A 83 -28.14 -3.75 0.94
N THR A 84 -27.21 -2.83 1.21
CA THR A 84 -25.89 -3.17 1.75
C THR A 84 -25.97 -3.51 3.24
N TYR A 85 -26.79 -2.79 3.99
CA TYR A 85 -27.04 -3.07 5.40
C TYR A 85 -27.62 -4.48 5.63
N GLU A 86 -28.54 -4.92 4.76
CA GLU A 86 -29.14 -6.27 4.82
C GLU A 86 -28.12 -7.42 4.60
N LEU A 87 -26.91 -7.14 4.09
CA LEU A 87 -25.88 -8.16 3.91
C LEU A 87 -25.23 -8.59 5.22
N PHE A 88 -25.29 -7.77 6.28
CA PHE A 88 -24.61 -8.03 7.54
C PHE A 88 -25.39 -8.97 8.47
N ASP A 89 -24.67 -9.89 9.10
CA ASP A 89 -25.21 -10.83 10.09
C ASP A 89 -25.40 -10.13 11.45
N ASP A 90 -24.33 -9.48 11.94
CA ASP A 90 -24.28 -8.73 13.19
C ASP A 90 -24.00 -7.24 12.96
N ILE A 91 -24.50 -6.40 13.88
CA ILE A 91 -24.28 -4.96 13.89
C ILE A 91 -23.65 -4.54 15.22
N ILE A 92 -22.61 -3.72 15.14
CA ILE A 92 -22.02 -3.02 16.28
C ILE A 92 -22.33 -1.53 16.10
N LEU A 93 -23.16 -0.97 16.98
CA LEU A 93 -23.46 0.46 16.99
C LEU A 93 -22.62 1.15 18.07
N LEU A 94 -21.67 1.96 17.63
CA LEU A 94 -20.84 2.79 18.49
C LEU A 94 -21.33 4.24 18.46
N SER A 95 -21.51 4.86 19.62
CA SER A 95 -21.81 6.29 19.75
C SER A 95 -21.10 6.84 20.99
N GLU A 96 -20.51 8.04 20.90
CA GLU A 96 -19.78 8.70 22.01
C GLU A 96 -18.78 7.77 22.75
N GLY A 97 -18.11 6.86 22.03
CA GLY A 97 -17.16 5.90 22.60
C GLY A 97 -17.79 4.72 23.35
N GLN A 98 -19.11 4.56 23.31
CA GLN A 98 -19.86 3.49 23.97
C GLN A 98 -20.54 2.58 22.94
N ILE A 99 -20.60 1.29 23.25
CA ILE A 99 -21.38 0.31 22.48
C ILE A 99 -22.84 0.44 22.92
N VAL A 100 -23.66 0.97 22.03
CA VAL A 100 -25.11 1.14 22.21
C VAL A 100 -25.84 -0.17 21.97
N TYR A 101 -25.40 -0.92 20.97
CA TYR A 101 -25.95 -2.23 20.60
C TYR A 101 -24.85 -3.08 19.95
N GLN A 102 -24.85 -4.38 20.25
CA GLN A 102 -24.00 -5.38 19.59
C GLN A 102 -24.74 -6.71 19.47
N GLY A 103 -24.90 -7.21 18.25
CA GLY A 103 -25.49 -8.53 18.01
C GLY A 103 -26.24 -8.62 16.69
N PRO A 104 -27.15 -9.61 16.55
CA PRO A 104 -27.83 -9.88 15.30
C PRO A 104 -28.55 -8.65 14.76
N ARG A 105 -28.41 -8.41 13.46
CA ARG A 105 -29.07 -7.28 12.77
C ARG A 105 -30.58 -7.27 13.00
N GLU A 106 -31.21 -8.43 13.02
CA GLU A 106 -32.67 -8.60 13.12
C GLU A 106 -33.25 -8.11 14.46
N ASN A 107 -32.49 -8.19 15.55
CA ASN A 107 -32.96 -7.83 16.89
C ASN A 107 -32.71 -6.36 17.26
N ASN A 108 -32.02 -5.58 16.44
CA ASN A 108 -31.70 -4.20 16.83
C ASN A 108 -32.95 -3.31 16.93
N LEU A 109 -33.91 -3.45 16.02
CA LEU A 109 -35.17 -2.71 16.06
C LEU A 109 -36.01 -3.09 17.28
N GLU A 110 -35.91 -4.33 17.75
CA GLU A 110 -36.55 -4.79 18.98
C GLU A 110 -35.97 -4.06 20.21
N PHE A 111 -34.63 -3.93 20.29
CA PHE A 111 -33.96 -3.19 21.34
C PHE A 111 -34.38 -1.72 21.38
N PHE A 112 -34.40 -1.04 20.22
CA PHE A 112 -34.83 0.36 20.19
C PHE A 112 -36.32 0.52 20.52
N LYS A 113 -37.18 -0.42 20.10
CA LYS A 113 -38.59 -0.44 20.51
C LYS A 113 -38.76 -0.62 22.02
N TYR A 114 -37.97 -1.49 22.64
CA TYR A 114 -37.93 -1.66 24.11
C TYR A 114 -37.59 -0.33 24.81
N MET A 115 -36.66 0.44 24.26
CA MET A 115 -36.29 1.77 24.75
C MET A 115 -37.34 2.86 24.45
N GLY A 116 -38.34 2.58 23.62
CA GLY A 116 -39.43 3.50 23.28
C GLY A 116 -39.32 4.18 21.91
N PHE A 117 -38.40 3.73 21.06
CA PHE A 117 -38.15 4.29 19.74
C PHE A 117 -38.56 3.32 18.62
N LYS A 118 -39.24 3.81 17.59
CA LYS A 118 -39.65 3.00 16.44
C LYS A 118 -39.11 3.61 15.14
N CYS A 119 -38.46 2.79 14.34
CA CYS A 119 -38.08 3.16 12.97
C CYS A 119 -39.33 3.34 12.09
N PRO A 120 -39.48 4.48 11.38
CA PRO A 120 -40.54 4.68 10.40
C PRO A 120 -40.37 3.77 9.17
N ASP A 121 -41.47 3.37 8.54
CA ASP A 121 -41.46 2.39 7.42
C ASP A 121 -40.70 2.88 6.17
N ARG A 122 -40.63 4.21 5.96
CA ARG A 122 -39.95 4.82 4.82
C ARG A 122 -38.48 5.16 5.07
N LYS A 123 -37.97 4.89 6.28
CA LYS A 123 -36.60 5.24 6.67
C LYS A 123 -35.70 4.02 6.66
N GLY A 124 -34.48 4.18 6.15
CA GLY A 124 -33.46 3.15 6.23
C GLY A 124 -33.10 2.85 7.69
N VAL A 125 -32.97 1.56 8.04
CA VAL A 125 -32.63 1.16 9.41
C VAL A 125 -31.27 1.70 9.82
N ALA A 126 -30.27 1.67 8.93
CA ALA A 126 -28.96 2.21 9.20
C ALA A 126 -28.98 3.71 9.56
N ASP A 127 -29.77 4.52 8.85
CA ASP A 127 -29.94 5.95 9.14
C ASP A 127 -30.64 6.17 10.48
N PHE A 128 -31.70 5.38 10.73
CA PHE A 128 -32.39 5.39 12.02
C PHE A 128 -31.44 5.09 13.18
N LEU A 129 -30.58 4.07 13.07
CA LEU A 129 -29.63 3.69 14.13
C LEU A 129 -28.62 4.79 14.45
N GLN A 130 -28.21 5.58 13.46
CA GLN A 130 -27.33 6.73 13.69
C GLN A 130 -28.09 7.88 14.37
N GLU A 131 -29.26 8.22 13.84
CA GLU A 131 -30.02 9.38 14.29
C GLU A 131 -30.72 9.18 15.65
N VAL A 132 -31.12 7.96 16.00
CA VAL A 132 -31.76 7.67 17.30
C VAL A 132 -30.84 7.96 18.49
N THR A 133 -29.52 7.99 18.26
CA THR A 133 -28.54 8.38 19.28
C THR A 133 -28.25 9.89 19.30
N SER A 134 -28.70 10.64 18.29
CA SER A 134 -28.51 12.09 18.15
C SER A 134 -29.56 12.87 18.94
N LYS A 135 -29.11 13.84 19.75
CA LYS A 135 -30.01 14.73 20.51
C LYS A 135 -30.97 15.55 19.62
N ARG A 136 -30.57 15.84 18.38
CA ARG A 136 -31.38 16.65 17.45
C ARG A 136 -32.54 15.86 16.84
N ASP A 137 -32.32 14.57 16.63
CA ASP A 137 -33.16 13.74 15.76
C ASP A 137 -33.95 12.68 16.53
N GLN A 138 -33.56 12.37 17.77
CA GLN A 138 -34.14 11.29 18.56
C GLN A 138 -35.65 11.45 18.83
N GLU A 139 -36.14 12.69 18.98
CA GLU A 139 -37.56 12.98 19.30
C GLU A 139 -38.52 12.46 18.22
N GLN A 140 -38.12 12.54 16.94
CA GLN A 140 -38.98 12.15 15.82
C GLN A 140 -39.30 10.64 15.78
N TYR A 141 -38.54 9.83 16.53
CA TYR A 141 -38.69 8.38 16.61
C TYR A 141 -39.45 7.90 17.84
N TRP A 142 -39.87 8.82 18.71
CA TRP A 142 -40.57 8.47 19.94
C TRP A 142 -41.92 7.83 19.62
N TYR A 143 -42.12 6.60 20.08
CA TYR A 143 -43.32 5.80 19.77
C TYR A 143 -44.33 5.77 20.93
N LYS A 144 -43.91 6.10 22.15
CA LYS A 144 -44.78 6.02 23.33
C LYS A 144 -45.69 7.25 23.42
N ASN A 145 -46.81 7.21 22.70
CA ASN A 145 -47.82 8.29 22.67
C ASN A 145 -48.35 8.67 24.07
N ASN A 146 -48.32 7.75 25.03
CA ASN A 146 -48.81 7.97 26.40
C ASN A 146 -47.76 8.59 27.34
N GLN A 147 -46.53 8.85 26.87
CA GLN A 147 -45.44 9.41 27.67
C GLN A 147 -44.82 10.60 26.94
N PRO A 148 -44.55 11.73 27.62
CA PRO A 148 -43.81 12.82 27.02
C PRO A 148 -42.41 12.33 26.62
N TYR A 149 -41.92 12.80 25.48
CA TYR A 149 -40.56 12.53 25.05
C TYR A 149 -39.57 13.05 26.10
N ARG A 150 -38.57 12.21 26.40
CA ARG A 150 -37.41 12.57 27.19
C ARG A 150 -36.18 12.08 26.44
N PHE A 151 -35.21 12.97 26.25
CA PHE A 151 -33.93 12.58 25.66
C PHE A 151 -33.30 11.44 26.47
N VAL A 152 -33.02 10.34 25.80
CA VAL A 152 -32.31 9.17 26.31
C VAL A 152 -30.85 9.31 25.90
N SER A 153 -29.97 9.37 26.90
CA SER A 153 -28.53 9.51 26.65
C SER A 153 -27.92 8.22 26.09
N VAL A 154 -26.78 8.34 25.41
CA VAL A 154 -26.00 7.18 24.92
C VAL A 154 -25.67 6.21 26.06
N SER A 155 -25.32 6.74 27.24
CA SER A 155 -25.05 5.93 28.43
C SER A 155 -26.27 5.19 28.97
N GLU A 156 -27.47 5.78 28.87
CA GLU A 156 -28.71 5.08 29.21
C GLU A 156 -28.97 3.92 28.24
N PHE A 157 -28.79 4.12 26.93
CA PHE A 157 -28.88 3.02 25.97
C PHE A 157 -27.87 1.92 26.26
N ALA A 158 -26.60 2.26 26.45
CA ALA A 158 -25.53 1.28 26.72
C ALA A 158 -25.78 0.49 28.02
N ASN A 159 -26.35 1.13 29.04
CA ASN A 159 -26.72 0.44 30.28
C ASN A 159 -27.95 -0.45 30.12
N SER A 160 -28.97 0.01 29.40
CA SER A 160 -30.15 -0.80 29.08
C SER A 160 -29.80 -2.01 28.21
N PHE A 161 -28.85 -1.86 27.27
CA PHE A 161 -28.39 -2.97 26.43
C PHE A 161 -27.81 -4.12 27.28
N LYS A 162 -27.07 -3.83 28.35
CA LYS A 162 -26.56 -4.86 29.28
C LYS A 162 -27.67 -5.68 29.95
N SER A 163 -28.85 -5.09 30.11
CA SER A 163 -30.02 -5.72 30.69
C SER A 163 -30.95 -6.36 29.65
N PHE A 164 -30.81 -5.99 28.38
CA PHE A 164 -31.55 -6.58 27.27
C PHE A 164 -31.10 -8.02 27.01
N HIS A 165 -31.99 -8.88 26.52
CA HIS A 165 -31.73 -10.33 26.41
C HIS A 165 -30.48 -10.64 25.57
N ILE A 166 -30.26 -9.95 24.44
CA ILE A 166 -29.04 -10.07 23.61
C ILE A 166 -27.79 -9.67 24.38
N GLY A 167 -27.82 -8.56 25.12
CA GLY A 167 -26.67 -8.11 25.91
C GLY A 167 -26.37 -9.03 27.10
N GLN A 168 -27.40 -9.62 27.71
CA GLN A 168 -27.24 -10.64 28.74
C GLN A 168 -26.64 -11.94 28.17
N GLN A 169 -27.13 -12.38 27.01
CA GLN A 169 -26.60 -13.55 26.30
C GLN A 169 -25.12 -13.35 25.95
N LEU A 170 -24.79 -12.23 25.29
CA LEU A 170 -23.40 -11.87 24.98
C LEU A 170 -22.51 -11.86 26.23
N LYS A 171 -23.00 -11.27 27.34
CA LYS A 171 -22.27 -11.27 28.62
C LYS A 171 -22.06 -12.67 29.18
N ASN A 172 -23.03 -13.57 29.01
CA ASN A 172 -22.92 -14.95 29.48
C ASN A 172 -21.96 -15.76 28.59
N ASP A 173 -22.01 -15.56 27.28
CA ASP A 173 -21.10 -16.20 26.32
C ASP A 173 -19.65 -15.77 26.56
N LEU A 174 -19.41 -14.48 26.79
CA LEU A 174 -18.08 -13.94 27.12
C LEU A 174 -17.55 -14.39 28.49
N LYS A 175 -18.42 -14.82 29.42
CA LYS A 175 -17.99 -15.37 30.72
C LYS A 175 -17.47 -16.80 30.60
N VAL A 176 -17.90 -17.55 29.59
CA VAL A 176 -17.44 -18.93 29.38
C VAL A 176 -16.05 -18.84 28.76
N PRO A 177 -14.97 -19.22 29.49
CA PRO A 177 -13.63 -19.15 28.93
C PRO A 177 -13.52 -20.14 27.77
N TYR A 178 -12.97 -19.67 26.65
CA TYR A 178 -12.72 -20.55 25.51
C TYR A 178 -11.63 -21.58 25.87
N ASP A 179 -11.96 -22.86 25.70
CA ASP A 179 -11.04 -23.97 25.92
C ASP A 179 -10.00 -24.02 24.80
N LYS A 180 -8.79 -23.50 25.08
CA LYS A 180 -7.68 -23.44 24.13
C LYS A 180 -7.25 -24.82 23.61
N SER A 181 -7.54 -25.91 24.32
CA SER A 181 -7.20 -27.26 23.87
C SER A 181 -8.01 -27.71 22.65
N LYS A 182 -9.20 -27.12 22.44
CA LYS A 182 -10.08 -27.39 21.30
C LYS A 182 -9.71 -26.57 20.06
N ALA A 183 -8.83 -25.58 20.19
CA ALA A 183 -8.40 -24.78 19.05
C ALA A 183 -7.57 -25.64 18.09
N PRO A 184 -7.92 -25.71 16.80
CA PRO A 184 -7.01 -26.23 15.79
C PRO A 184 -5.66 -25.51 15.87
N LYS A 185 -4.55 -26.25 15.78
CA LYS A 185 -3.19 -25.66 15.79
C LYS A 185 -2.97 -24.63 14.67
N THR A 186 -3.82 -24.64 13.65
CA THR A 186 -3.82 -23.74 12.50
C THR A 186 -4.58 -22.43 12.71
N VAL A 187 -5.26 -22.23 13.85
CA VAL A 187 -6.06 -21.01 14.10
C VAL A 187 -5.20 -19.77 14.25
N LEU A 188 -4.02 -19.90 14.87
CA LEU A 188 -3.08 -18.80 15.07
C LEU A 188 -1.79 -19.10 14.31
N THR A 189 -1.45 -18.27 13.33
CA THR A 189 -0.15 -18.34 12.67
C THR A 189 0.95 -17.99 13.65
N THR A 190 1.90 -18.91 13.85
CA THR A 190 3.10 -18.67 14.65
C THR A 190 4.22 -18.07 13.81
N ASP A 191 4.17 -18.29 12.50
CA ASP A 191 5.17 -17.79 11.56
C ASP A 191 4.84 -16.36 11.15
N LYS A 192 5.88 -15.53 11.12
CA LYS A 192 5.77 -14.13 10.75
C LYS A 192 5.51 -13.94 9.24
N TYR A 193 6.00 -14.84 8.41
CA TYR A 193 5.88 -14.80 6.96
C TYR A 193 5.36 -16.14 6.44
N GLY A 194 4.53 -16.11 5.39
CA GLY A 194 3.85 -17.32 4.88
C GLY A 194 4.73 -18.27 4.04
N ILE A 195 5.94 -17.86 3.66
CA ILE A 195 6.86 -18.63 2.82
C ILE A 195 8.31 -18.45 3.28
N SER A 196 9.22 -19.30 2.81
CA SER A 196 10.63 -19.28 3.21
C SER A 196 11.35 -17.99 2.76
N ASN A 197 12.42 -17.60 3.45
CA ASN A 197 13.23 -16.42 3.09
C ASN A 197 13.72 -16.45 1.63
N TRP A 198 14.11 -17.63 1.13
CA TRP A 198 14.59 -17.76 -0.24
C TRP A 198 13.47 -17.58 -1.28
N GLU A 199 12.27 -18.08 -0.99
CA GLU A 199 11.11 -17.88 -1.84
C GLU A 199 10.63 -16.43 -1.82
N LEU A 200 10.67 -15.76 -0.65
CA LEU A 200 10.41 -14.32 -0.54
C LEU A 200 11.35 -13.53 -1.43
N PHE A 201 12.66 -13.83 -1.36
CA PHE A 201 13.65 -13.19 -2.20
C PHE A 201 13.35 -13.40 -3.68
N LYS A 202 13.09 -14.64 -4.11
CA LYS A 202 12.74 -14.96 -5.51
C LYS A 202 11.47 -14.23 -5.97
N ALA A 203 10.43 -14.19 -5.14
CA ALA A 203 9.18 -13.50 -5.47
C ALA A 203 9.38 -11.99 -5.61
N CYS A 204 10.07 -11.36 -4.66
CA CYS A 204 10.40 -9.94 -4.72
C CYS A 204 11.33 -9.61 -5.89
N PHE A 205 12.26 -10.52 -6.24
CA PHE A 205 13.15 -10.37 -7.39
C PHE A 205 12.41 -10.46 -8.72
N SER A 206 11.53 -11.45 -8.87
CA SER A 206 10.65 -11.57 -10.04
C SER A 206 9.76 -10.33 -10.20
N ARG A 207 9.19 -9.84 -9.10
CA ARG A 207 8.39 -8.61 -9.08
C ARG A 207 9.21 -7.39 -9.54
N GLU A 208 10.41 -7.17 -8.98
CA GLU A 208 11.23 -6.02 -9.35
C GLU A 208 11.65 -6.11 -10.83
N TRP A 209 12.02 -7.31 -11.30
CA TRP A 209 12.33 -7.54 -12.71
C TRP A 209 11.16 -7.19 -13.64
N LEU A 210 9.95 -7.63 -13.27
CA LEU A 210 8.73 -7.32 -14.02
C LEU A 210 8.46 -5.80 -14.03
N LEU A 211 8.55 -5.15 -12.88
CA LEU A 211 8.39 -3.69 -12.78
C LEU A 211 9.42 -2.94 -13.62
N MET A 212 10.67 -3.40 -13.63
CA MET A 212 11.72 -2.84 -14.48
C MET A 212 11.39 -3.00 -15.97
N LYS A 213 10.90 -4.17 -16.38
CA LYS A 213 10.49 -4.41 -17.78
C LYS A 213 9.35 -3.49 -18.21
N HIS A 214 8.35 -3.30 -17.35
CA HIS A 214 7.22 -2.40 -17.63
C HIS A 214 7.60 -0.91 -17.61
N SER A 215 8.66 -0.55 -16.88
CA SER A 215 9.23 0.80 -16.82
C SER A 215 10.51 0.96 -17.65
N SER A 216 10.70 0.10 -18.66
CA SER A 216 11.91 0.06 -19.50
C SER A 216 12.27 1.42 -20.11
N PHE A 217 11.26 2.21 -20.47
CA PHE A 217 11.40 3.57 -21.00
C PHE A 217 12.31 4.46 -20.14
N VAL A 218 12.18 4.40 -18.81
CA VAL A 218 13.01 5.21 -17.89
C VAL A 218 14.48 4.84 -18.03
N TYR A 219 14.81 3.54 -18.10
CA TYR A 219 16.20 3.09 -18.23
C TYR A 219 16.78 3.38 -19.61
N VAL A 220 15.99 3.25 -20.68
CA VAL A 220 16.40 3.65 -22.03
C VAL A 220 16.70 5.15 -22.08
N PHE A 221 15.84 5.98 -21.48
CA PHE A 221 16.06 7.41 -21.39
C PHE A 221 17.33 7.75 -20.60
N LYS A 222 17.61 7.06 -19.48
CA LYS A 222 18.87 7.23 -18.74
C LYS A 222 20.10 6.93 -19.58
N ILE A 223 20.08 5.81 -20.32
CA ILE A 223 21.19 5.44 -21.21
C ILE A 223 21.37 6.47 -22.35
N ALA A 224 20.27 6.98 -22.91
CA ALA A 224 20.33 8.04 -23.92
C ALA A 224 20.87 9.35 -23.34
N GLN A 225 20.41 9.77 -22.16
CA GLN A 225 20.86 10.97 -21.47
C GLN A 225 22.37 10.91 -21.16
N ILE A 226 22.86 9.80 -20.58
CA ILE A 226 24.29 9.66 -20.28
C ILE A 226 25.12 9.63 -21.57
N THR A 227 24.61 9.04 -22.65
CA THR A 227 25.27 9.04 -23.96
C THR A 227 25.40 10.47 -24.50
N ILE A 228 24.31 11.26 -24.50
CA ILE A 228 24.32 12.67 -24.93
C ILE A 228 25.34 13.46 -24.09
N MET A 229 25.33 13.27 -22.78
CA MET A 229 26.25 14.00 -21.90
C MET A 229 27.71 13.57 -22.08
N SER A 230 27.95 12.29 -22.41
CA SER A 230 29.27 11.80 -22.80
C SER A 230 29.76 12.43 -24.12
N VAL A 231 28.85 12.65 -25.08
CA VAL A 231 29.14 13.34 -26.35
C VAL A 231 29.44 14.83 -26.14
N ILE A 232 28.76 15.48 -25.20
CA ILE A 232 29.09 16.85 -24.82
C ILE A 232 30.48 16.87 -24.14
N ALA A 233 30.74 15.95 -23.21
CA ALA A 233 32.04 15.86 -22.54
C ALA A 233 33.20 15.63 -23.53
N LEU A 234 33.03 14.71 -24.49
CA LEU A 234 34.08 14.39 -25.45
C LEU A 234 34.37 15.54 -26.44
N THR A 235 33.36 16.36 -26.77
CA THR A 235 33.54 17.50 -27.68
C THR A 235 34.15 18.70 -26.97
N VAL A 236 33.74 18.98 -25.72
CA VAL A 236 34.29 20.06 -24.89
C VAL A 236 35.75 19.80 -24.50
N PHE A 237 36.07 18.57 -24.09
CA PHE A 237 37.40 18.19 -23.65
C PHE A 237 38.16 17.42 -24.73
N PHE A 238 38.00 17.80 -26.00
CA PHE A 238 38.61 17.06 -27.10
C PHE A 238 40.14 17.12 -27.06
N ARG A 239 40.80 15.97 -27.22
CA ARG A 239 42.27 15.82 -27.06
C ARG A 239 43.13 16.84 -27.81
N LYS A 240 42.68 17.34 -28.97
CA LYS A 240 43.46 18.30 -29.78
C LYS A 240 43.64 19.64 -29.05
N GLU A 241 42.67 20.02 -28.21
CA GLU A 241 42.69 21.27 -27.43
C GLU A 241 43.36 21.10 -26.05
N MET A 242 43.84 19.88 -25.75
CA MET A 242 44.43 19.50 -24.46
C MET A 242 45.77 18.76 -24.64
N PRO A 243 46.82 19.44 -25.12
CA PRO A 243 48.14 18.85 -25.24
C PRO A 243 48.72 18.45 -23.88
N VAL A 244 49.36 17.29 -23.84
CA VAL A 244 50.04 16.76 -22.65
C VAL A 244 51.39 17.46 -22.42
N GLY A 245 51.83 17.57 -21.16
CA GLY A 245 53.16 18.07 -20.80
C GLY A 245 53.25 19.54 -20.42
N ILE A 246 52.15 20.30 -20.51
CA ILE A 246 52.09 21.71 -20.08
C ILE A 246 51.43 21.78 -18.70
N LEU A 247 52.11 22.39 -17.71
CA LEU A 247 51.58 22.57 -16.33
C LEU A 247 50.23 23.30 -16.31
N GLN A 248 50.04 24.33 -17.14
CA GLN A 248 48.76 25.04 -17.29
C GLN A 248 47.62 24.15 -17.86
N GLY A 249 47.96 23.09 -18.60
CA GLY A 249 46.98 22.14 -19.15
C GLY A 249 46.42 21.16 -18.11
N GLY A 250 47.11 20.97 -16.98
CA GLY A 250 46.68 20.04 -15.91
C GLY A 250 45.31 20.38 -15.33
N GLY A 251 44.98 21.67 -15.23
CA GLY A 251 43.67 22.13 -14.77
C GLY A 251 42.51 21.67 -15.67
N LYS A 252 42.72 21.58 -16.99
CA LYS A 252 41.70 21.11 -17.93
C LYS A 252 41.41 19.61 -17.74
N PHE A 253 42.45 18.79 -17.53
CA PHE A 253 42.28 17.36 -17.24
C PHE A 253 41.59 17.11 -15.89
N LEU A 254 41.94 17.91 -14.87
CA LEU A 254 41.26 17.85 -13.57
C LEU A 254 39.79 18.28 -13.69
N GLY A 255 39.51 19.31 -14.50
CA GLY A 255 38.15 19.73 -14.84
C GLY A 255 37.35 18.63 -15.56
N ALA A 256 37.96 17.93 -16.53
CA ALA A 256 37.33 16.82 -17.22
C ALA A 256 37.00 15.64 -16.29
N LEU A 257 37.90 15.31 -15.37
CA LEU A 257 37.67 14.30 -14.34
C LEU A 257 36.55 14.72 -13.38
N TYR A 258 36.59 15.95 -12.88
CA TYR A 258 35.57 16.49 -11.99
C TYR A 258 34.18 16.51 -12.66
N PHE A 259 34.10 16.98 -13.90
CA PHE A 259 32.87 16.97 -14.69
C PHE A 259 32.34 15.55 -14.88
N SER A 260 33.22 14.58 -15.17
CA SER A 260 32.84 13.17 -15.30
C SER A 260 32.28 12.60 -13.99
N LEU A 261 32.95 12.88 -12.86
CA LEU A 261 32.53 12.43 -11.54
C LEU A 261 31.14 12.97 -11.18
N ILE A 262 30.89 14.25 -11.41
CA ILE A 262 29.59 14.88 -11.16
C ILE A 262 28.49 14.23 -12.00
N ASN A 263 28.70 14.10 -13.31
CA ASN A 263 27.67 13.56 -14.20
C ASN A 263 27.30 12.12 -13.83
N ILE A 264 28.30 11.29 -13.53
CA ILE A 264 28.07 9.92 -13.09
C ILE A 264 27.35 9.89 -11.75
N MET A 265 27.76 10.72 -10.77
CA MET A 265 27.10 10.78 -9.47
C MET A 265 25.63 11.21 -9.60
N PHE A 266 25.34 12.33 -10.27
CA PHE A 266 23.98 12.87 -10.38
C PHE A 266 23.06 12.03 -11.27
N ASN A 267 23.58 11.16 -12.14
CA ASN A 267 22.76 10.20 -12.87
C ASN A 267 22.01 9.22 -11.93
N GLY A 268 22.49 9.05 -10.70
CA GLY A 268 21.80 8.29 -9.66
C GLY A 268 20.57 8.98 -9.05
N LEU A 269 20.39 10.29 -9.25
CA LEU A 269 19.33 11.10 -8.62
C LEU A 269 17.92 10.57 -8.91
N ILE A 270 17.68 10.05 -10.12
CA ILE A 270 16.38 9.52 -10.54
C ILE A 270 15.92 8.35 -9.63
N GLU A 271 16.87 7.61 -9.07
CA GLU A 271 16.56 6.50 -8.15
C GLU A 271 15.89 6.99 -6.86
N MET A 272 16.17 8.24 -6.44
CA MET A 272 15.52 8.87 -5.30
C MET A 272 14.00 8.97 -5.53
N ALA A 273 13.59 9.60 -6.63
CA ALA A 273 12.19 9.80 -6.97
C ALA A 273 11.45 8.46 -7.14
N MET A 274 12.09 7.49 -7.81
CA MET A 274 11.54 6.15 -7.99
C MET A 274 11.36 5.40 -6.66
N THR A 275 12.28 5.60 -5.71
CA THR A 275 12.20 4.97 -4.38
C THR A 275 11.06 5.60 -3.58
N VAL A 276 10.96 6.93 -3.51
CA VAL A 276 9.90 7.65 -2.80
C VAL A 276 8.51 7.20 -3.26
N LEU A 277 8.29 7.07 -4.58
CA LEU A 277 7.02 6.61 -5.14
C LEU A 277 6.62 5.19 -4.71
N ARG A 278 7.59 4.35 -4.34
CA ARG A 278 7.37 2.94 -3.95
C ARG A 278 7.18 2.75 -2.45
N LEU A 279 7.65 3.70 -1.64
CA LEU A 279 7.62 3.59 -0.17
C LEU A 279 6.22 3.40 0.43
N PRO A 280 5.16 4.09 -0.03
CA PRO A 280 3.82 3.88 0.54
C PRO A 280 3.33 2.43 0.40
N VAL A 281 3.57 1.82 -0.76
CA VAL A 281 3.23 0.40 -1.01
C VAL A 281 4.10 -0.52 -0.18
N PHE A 282 5.39 -0.21 -0.06
CA PHE A 282 6.32 -0.95 0.79
C PHE A 282 5.87 -0.96 2.25
N TYR A 283 5.58 0.20 2.83
CA TYR A 283 5.16 0.30 4.22
C TYR A 283 3.85 -0.45 4.47
N LYS A 284 2.85 -0.27 3.60
CA LYS A 284 1.61 -1.03 3.64
C LYS A 284 1.88 -2.55 3.69
N GLN A 285 2.65 -3.08 2.74
CA GLN A 285 2.90 -4.52 2.63
C GLN A 285 3.79 -5.06 3.76
N ARG A 286 4.74 -4.26 4.26
CA ARG A 286 5.57 -4.59 5.42
C ARG A 286 4.72 -4.70 6.68
N ASP A 287 3.79 -3.78 6.88
CA ASP A 287 2.93 -3.72 8.07
C ASP A 287 1.90 -4.86 8.05
N PHE A 288 1.48 -5.31 6.85
CA PHE A 288 0.74 -6.57 6.66
C PHE A 288 1.60 -7.84 6.69
N LEU A 289 2.89 -7.74 7.03
CA LEU A 289 3.81 -8.86 7.14
C LEU A 289 3.96 -9.68 5.85
N PHE A 290 3.88 -9.06 4.68
CA PHE A 290 4.08 -9.78 3.42
C PHE A 290 5.55 -10.11 3.19
N TYR A 291 6.45 -9.15 3.44
CA TYR A 291 7.89 -9.35 3.32
C TYR A 291 8.68 -8.32 4.15
N PRO A 292 9.91 -8.67 4.58
CA PRO A 292 10.80 -7.77 5.31
C PRO A 292 11.51 -6.75 4.39
N ALA A 293 12.08 -5.70 5.00
CA ALA A 293 12.79 -4.64 4.29
C ALA A 293 13.96 -5.13 3.41
N TRP A 294 14.70 -6.16 3.84
CA TRP A 294 15.81 -6.70 3.06
C TRP A 294 15.32 -7.36 1.75
N ALA A 295 14.13 -7.98 1.76
CA ALA A 295 13.55 -8.64 0.58
C ALA A 295 13.08 -7.61 -0.46
N PHE A 296 12.82 -6.37 -0.03
CA PHE A 296 12.58 -5.23 -0.91
C PHE A 296 13.90 -4.65 -1.46
N ALA A 297 14.88 -4.40 -0.59
CA ALA A 297 16.09 -3.66 -0.93
C ALA A 297 17.09 -4.47 -1.78
N LEU A 298 17.29 -5.76 -1.47
CA LEU A 298 18.30 -6.59 -2.15
C LEU A 298 18.02 -6.78 -3.64
N PRO A 299 16.79 -7.11 -4.09
CA PRO A 299 16.51 -7.22 -5.52
C PRO A 299 16.76 -5.94 -6.30
N ILE A 300 16.38 -4.79 -5.74
CA ILE A 300 16.61 -3.48 -6.35
C ILE A 300 18.11 -3.26 -6.54
N TRP A 301 18.91 -3.50 -5.49
CA TRP A 301 20.36 -3.34 -5.56
C TRP A 301 20.99 -4.28 -6.62
N ILE A 302 20.67 -5.57 -6.59
CA ILE A 302 21.24 -6.57 -7.50
C ILE A 302 20.91 -6.23 -8.97
N LEU A 303 19.67 -5.86 -9.26
CA LEU A 303 19.24 -5.52 -10.62
C LEU A 303 19.84 -4.21 -11.14
N ARG A 304 20.37 -3.37 -10.26
CA ARG A 304 21.02 -2.10 -10.61
C ARG A 304 22.51 -2.23 -10.88
N ILE A 305 23.14 -3.34 -10.48
CA ILE A 305 24.55 -3.61 -10.77
C ILE A 305 24.81 -3.66 -12.28
N PRO A 306 24.10 -4.45 -13.10
CA PRO A 306 24.33 -4.49 -14.55
C PRO A 306 24.07 -3.14 -15.24
N LEU A 307 23.01 -2.43 -14.82
CA LEU A 307 22.68 -1.11 -15.40
C LEU A 307 23.79 -0.08 -15.12
N SER A 308 24.27 -0.02 -13.88
CA SER A 308 25.38 0.85 -13.49
C SER A 308 26.67 0.52 -14.23
N PHE A 309 26.91 -0.77 -14.50
CA PHE A 309 28.06 -1.22 -15.28
C PHE A 309 27.96 -0.69 -16.72
N VAL A 310 26.80 -0.83 -17.37
CA VAL A 310 26.56 -0.31 -18.72
C VAL A 310 26.68 1.21 -18.77
N GLU A 311 26.07 1.94 -17.85
CA GLU A 311 26.12 3.41 -17.81
C GLU A 311 27.55 3.93 -17.63
N SER A 312 28.33 3.29 -16.75
CA SER A 312 29.76 3.63 -16.55
C SER A 312 30.60 3.26 -17.77
N ALA A 313 30.25 2.17 -18.46
CA ALA A 313 30.97 1.70 -19.64
C ALA A 313 30.75 2.64 -20.83
N VAL A 314 29.50 3.05 -21.07
CA VAL A 314 29.15 4.04 -22.10
C VAL A 314 29.94 5.32 -21.89
N TRP A 315 29.96 5.86 -20.66
CA TRP A 315 30.71 7.08 -20.35
C TRP A 315 32.19 6.92 -20.67
N ILE A 316 32.85 5.88 -20.14
CA ILE A 316 34.30 5.77 -20.26
C ILE A 316 34.76 5.43 -21.68
N VAL A 317 34.02 4.59 -22.40
CA VAL A 317 34.35 4.21 -23.78
C VAL A 317 34.32 5.44 -24.69
N LEU A 318 33.34 6.33 -24.50
CA LEU A 318 33.21 7.54 -25.30
C LEU A 318 34.20 8.64 -24.91
N THR A 319 34.56 8.75 -23.64
CA THR A 319 35.33 9.90 -23.13
C THR A 319 36.82 9.61 -22.94
N TYR A 320 37.25 8.39 -22.60
CA TYR A 320 38.61 8.20 -22.08
C TYR A 320 39.71 8.53 -23.09
N TYR A 321 39.67 7.88 -24.25
CA TYR A 321 40.67 8.05 -25.30
C TYR A 321 40.44 9.30 -26.16
N THR A 322 39.20 9.79 -26.22
CA THR A 322 38.83 11.01 -26.96
C THR A 322 39.29 12.28 -26.25
N ILE A 323 39.25 12.27 -24.92
CA ILE A 323 39.79 13.33 -24.05
C ILE A 323 41.33 13.30 -24.03
N GLY A 324 41.92 12.12 -24.21
CA GLY A 324 43.38 11.96 -24.22
C GLY A 324 43.96 11.74 -22.84
N PHE A 325 43.26 11.01 -21.96
CA PHE A 325 43.86 10.50 -20.73
C PHE A 325 45.02 9.54 -21.03
N ALA A 326 45.74 9.13 -19.97
CA ALA A 326 46.90 8.27 -20.11
C ALA A 326 46.57 6.99 -20.92
N PRO A 327 47.33 6.64 -21.97
CA PRO A 327 46.91 5.65 -22.97
C PRO A 327 46.87 4.20 -22.46
N ASN A 328 47.47 3.92 -21.30
CA ASN A 328 47.59 2.57 -20.76
C ASN A 328 46.22 1.94 -20.44
N ALA A 329 45.94 0.77 -21.00
CA ALA A 329 44.69 0.03 -20.76
C ALA A 329 44.43 -0.25 -19.26
N SER A 330 45.49 -0.48 -18.48
CA SER A 330 45.35 -0.67 -17.03
C SER A 330 44.77 0.57 -16.33
N ARG A 331 45.07 1.78 -16.80
CA ARG A 331 44.53 3.03 -16.26
C ARG A 331 43.09 3.27 -16.71
N PHE A 332 42.73 2.84 -17.92
CA PHE A 332 41.35 2.80 -18.40
C PHE A 332 40.46 1.97 -17.47
N PHE A 333 40.84 0.71 -17.21
CA PHE A 333 40.05 -0.17 -16.33
C PHE A 333 39.99 0.32 -14.88
N ARG A 334 41.05 0.97 -14.37
CA ARG A 334 41.03 1.60 -13.04
C ARG A 334 40.03 2.74 -12.98
N GLN A 335 40.00 3.61 -13.99
CA GLN A 335 39.03 4.71 -14.05
C GLN A 335 37.60 4.17 -14.24
N PHE A 336 37.41 3.12 -15.03
CA PHE A 336 36.12 2.46 -15.19
C PHE A 336 35.60 1.92 -13.86
N LEU A 337 36.45 1.19 -13.11
CA LEU A 337 36.09 0.66 -11.81
C LEU A 337 35.75 1.76 -10.80
N ALA A 338 36.52 2.87 -10.81
CA ALA A 338 36.25 4.02 -9.95
C ALA A 338 34.88 4.65 -10.27
N PHE A 339 34.58 4.86 -11.55
CA PHE A 339 33.29 5.40 -12.00
C PHE A 339 32.12 4.46 -11.68
N PHE A 340 32.28 3.16 -11.89
CA PHE A 340 31.30 2.16 -11.50
C PHE A 340 31.04 2.17 -9.99
N ALA A 341 32.09 2.21 -9.16
CA ALA A 341 31.97 2.25 -7.71
C ALA A 341 31.27 3.54 -7.23
N ILE A 342 31.62 4.69 -7.83
CA ILE A 342 30.98 5.97 -7.51
C ILE A 342 29.50 5.95 -7.88
N HIS A 343 29.15 5.39 -9.03
CA HIS A 343 27.77 5.29 -9.44
C HIS A 343 26.97 4.38 -8.49
N GLN A 344 27.54 3.26 -8.03
CA GLN A 344 26.93 2.40 -7.01
C GLN A 344 26.72 3.13 -5.68
N THR A 345 27.72 3.89 -5.24
CA THR A 345 27.62 4.72 -4.03
C THR A 345 26.55 5.78 -4.18
N ALA A 346 26.48 6.47 -5.33
CA ALA A 346 25.48 7.48 -5.61
C ALA A 346 24.06 6.89 -5.60
N LEU A 347 23.83 5.75 -6.27
CA LEU A 347 22.54 5.05 -6.24
C LEU A 347 22.14 4.67 -4.81
N SER A 348 23.08 4.20 -4.00
CA SER A 348 22.83 3.82 -2.61
C SER A 348 22.53 5.04 -1.73
N LEU A 349 23.28 6.13 -1.91
CA LEU A 349 23.08 7.40 -1.22
C LEU A 349 21.69 7.98 -1.52
N PHE A 350 21.29 8.04 -2.79
CA PHE A 350 20.00 8.59 -3.18
C PHE A 350 18.82 7.72 -2.71
N ARG A 351 18.97 6.39 -2.65
CA ARG A 351 17.98 5.52 -2.00
C ARG A 351 17.89 5.80 -0.50
N PHE A 352 19.04 5.96 0.17
CA PHE A 352 19.07 6.27 1.60
C PHE A 352 18.39 7.60 1.91
N ILE A 353 18.69 8.65 1.14
CA ILE A 353 18.02 9.96 1.25
C ILE A 353 16.51 9.80 1.04
N ALA A 354 16.08 9.06 0.00
CA ALA A 354 14.67 8.79 -0.26
C ALA A 354 13.95 8.06 0.87
N THR A 355 14.65 7.26 1.66
CA THR A 355 14.05 6.53 2.79
C THR A 355 13.96 7.35 4.08
N ILE A 356 14.80 8.38 4.23
CA ILE A 356 14.85 9.23 5.43
C ILE A 356 13.97 10.48 5.28
N GLY A 357 14.03 11.12 4.11
CA GLY A 357 13.19 12.28 3.78
C GLY A 357 11.78 11.85 3.44
#